data_AF-A0A930WMY2-F1
#
_entry.id   AF-A0A930WMY2-F1
#
_cell.length_a   1.000
_cell.length_b   1.000
_cell.length_c   1.000
_cell.angle_alpha   90.00
_cell.angle_beta   90.00
_cell.angle_gamma   90.00
#
_symmetry.space_group_name_H-M   'P 1'
#
loop_
_entity.id
_entity.type
_entity.pdbx_description
1 polymer ?
#
loop_
_entity_poly.entity_id
_entity_poly.type
_entity_poly.pdbx_seq_one_letter_code
_entity_poly.pdbx_strand_id
1 'polypeptide(L)'
;GLDFFDATINRIAAWVVGMRNTQKALLKALLEPTEDLRAIELEQDLTKRLVVTEELKDFPYADVWNYFCETNGVPVGLAWYNEVKAYEEQVLSKRN
;
A
#
# COMPACT_ATOMS: atom_id res chain seq x y z
N GLY A 1 -4.14 -6.16 -12.79
CA GLY A 1 -3.55 -7.41 -12.25
C GLY A 1 -2.10 -7.16 -11.91
N LEU A 2 -1.49 -8.02 -11.10
CA LEU A 2 -0.05 -7.98 -10.82
C LEU A 2 0.69 -8.85 -11.84
N ASP A 3 1.76 -8.31 -12.43
CA ASP A 3 2.67 -9.05 -13.32
C ASP A 3 4.11 -8.74 -12.90
N PHE A 4 4.67 -9.61 -12.06
CA PHE A 4 6.06 -9.54 -11.61
C PHE A 4 6.53 -10.93 -11.16
N PHE A 5 7.84 -11.15 -11.24
CA PHE A 5 8.47 -12.37 -10.76
C PHE A 5 9.86 -12.06 -10.21
N ASP A 6 10.06 -12.31 -8.92
CA ASP A 6 11.36 -12.25 -8.27
C ASP A 6 11.66 -13.61 -7.62
N ALA A 7 12.67 -14.30 -8.15
CA ALA A 7 13.12 -15.60 -7.67
C ALA A 7 14.19 -15.52 -6.57
N THR A 8 14.69 -14.32 -6.27
CA THR A 8 15.80 -14.10 -5.33
C THR A 8 15.32 -13.91 -3.88
N ILE A 9 14.02 -13.72 -3.67
CA ILE A 9 13.40 -13.51 -2.36
C ILE A 9 12.26 -14.49 -2.11
N ASN A 10 11.73 -14.50 -0.87
CA ASN A 10 10.58 -15.31 -0.52
C ASN A 10 9.36 -14.90 -1.39
N ARG A 11 8.87 -15.83 -2.21
CA ARG A 11 7.79 -15.57 -3.19
C ARG A 11 6.48 -15.15 -2.54
N ILE A 12 6.19 -15.63 -1.32
CA ILE A 12 5.00 -15.23 -0.56
C ILE A 12 5.16 -13.79 -0.11
N ALA A 13 6.33 -13.41 0.40
CA ALA A 13 6.62 -12.02 0.74
C ALA A 13 6.49 -11.10 -0.48
N ALA A 14 7.01 -11.51 -1.65
CA ALA A 14 6.90 -10.75 -2.89
C ALA A 14 5.44 -10.44 -3.25
N TRP A 15 4.56 -11.45 -3.18
CA TRP A 15 3.12 -11.29 -3.41
C TRP A 15 2.44 -10.38 -2.39
N VAL A 16 2.70 -10.61 -1.09
CA VAL A 16 2.09 -9.82 -0.02
C VAL A 16 2.50 -8.34 -0.14
N VAL A 17 3.77 -8.06 -0.42
CA VAL A 17 4.26 -6.69 -0.64
C VAL A 17 3.62 -6.08 -1.88
N GLY A 18 3.64 -6.78 -3.02
CA GLY A 18 3.08 -6.29 -4.27
C GLY A 18 1.60 -5.93 -4.12
N MET A 19 0.79 -6.86 -3.61
CA MET A 19 -0.65 -6.65 -3.50
C MET A 19 -0.99 -5.56 -2.48
N ARG A 20 -0.36 -5.55 -1.30
CA ARG A 20 -0.58 -4.51 -0.29
C ARG A 20 -0.18 -3.14 -0.81
N ASN A 21 0.88 -3.02 -1.59
CA ASN A 21 1.30 -1.74 -2.17
C ASN A 21 0.33 -1.25 -3.25
N THR A 22 -0.20 -2.14 -4.10
CA THR A 22 -1.28 -1.77 -5.04
C THR A 22 -2.52 -1.29 -4.29
N GLN A 23 -2.94 -2.01 -3.25
CA GLN A 23 -4.09 -1.59 -2.43
C GLN A 23 -3.86 -0.26 -1.72
N LYS A 24 -2.66 -0.03 -1.16
CA LYS A 24 -2.30 1.27 -0.55
C LYS A 24 -2.34 2.40 -1.57
N ALA A 25 -1.88 2.17 -2.81
CA ALA A 25 -1.94 3.18 -3.87
C ALA A 25 -3.39 3.53 -4.22
N LEU A 26 -4.26 2.51 -4.34
CA LEU A 26 -5.69 2.72 -4.56
C LEU A 26 -6.33 3.47 -3.39
N LEU A 27 -6.01 3.11 -2.15
CA LEU A 27 -6.50 3.81 -0.96
C LEU A 27 -6.08 5.28 -0.95
N LYS A 28 -4.81 5.58 -1.25
CA LYS A 28 -4.33 6.97 -1.36
C LYS A 28 -5.11 7.77 -2.41
N ALA A 29 -5.38 7.16 -3.57
CA ALA A 29 -6.18 7.80 -4.61
C ALA A 29 -7.64 8.02 -4.18
N LEU A 30 -8.23 7.09 -3.41
CA LEU A 30 -9.59 7.25 -2.87
C LEU A 30 -9.70 8.31 -1.76
N LEU A 31 -8.59 8.60 -1.07
CA LEU A 31 -8.52 9.61 -0.02
C LEU A 31 -8.13 11.00 -0.57
N GLU A 32 -7.82 11.11 -1.86
CA GLU A 32 -7.45 12.37 -2.48
C GLU A 32 -8.69 13.27 -2.67
N PRO A 33 -8.61 14.58 -2.35
CA PRO A 33 -9.66 15.55 -2.66
C PRO A 33 -9.65 15.91 -4.17
N THR A 34 -9.96 14.95 -5.03
CA THR A 34 -9.83 15.09 -6.49
C THR A 34 -10.68 16.21 -7.07
N GLU A 35 -11.87 16.47 -6.51
CA GLU A 35 -12.73 17.57 -6.98
C GLU A 35 -12.13 18.95 -6.70
N ASP A 36 -11.53 19.15 -5.53
CA ASP A 36 -10.86 20.40 -5.18
C ASP A 36 -9.61 20.60 -6.05
N LEU A 37 -8.81 19.55 -6.25
CA LEU A 37 -7.64 19.59 -7.15
C LEU A 37 -8.02 19.91 -8.59
N ARG A 38 -9.14 19.35 -9.08
CA ARG A 38 -9.67 19.65 -10.42
C ARG A 38 -10.11 21.11 -10.53
N ALA A 39 -10.78 21.66 -9.51
CA ALA A 39 -11.16 23.06 -9.49
C ALA A 39 -9.93 23.98 -9.54
N ILE A 40 -8.91 23.71 -8.71
CA ILE A 40 -7.63 24.45 -8.70
C ILE A 40 -6.95 24.39 -10.07
N GLU A 41 -6.97 23.23 -10.73
CA GLU A 41 -6.41 23.06 -12.07
C GLU A 41 -7.17 23.86 -13.14
N LEU A 42 -8.51 23.90 -13.08
CA LEU A 42 -9.35 24.68 -13.98
C LEU A 42 -9.14 26.20 -13.78
N GLU A 43 -8.83 26.63 -12.56
CA GLU A 43 -8.44 28.00 -12.22
C GLU A 43 -7.00 28.36 -12.66
N GLN A 44 -6.24 27.39 -13.19
CA GLN A 44 -4.84 27.53 -13.58
C GLN A 44 -3.88 27.90 -12.43
N ASP A 45 -4.27 27.67 -11.17
CA ASP A 45 -3.39 27.85 -10.02
C ASP A 45 -2.49 26.62 -9.82
N LEU A 46 -1.51 26.49 -10.73
CA LEU A 46 -0.58 25.37 -10.76
C LEU A 46 0.31 25.30 -9.51
N THR A 47 0.57 26.45 -8.88
CA THR A 47 1.35 26.55 -7.65
C THR A 47 0.60 25.90 -6.50
N LYS A 48 -0.67 26.27 -6.30
CA LYS A 48 -1.50 25.66 -5.26
C LYS A 48 -1.74 24.18 -5.52
N ARG A 49 -1.94 23.78 -6.78
CA ARG A 49 -2.06 22.36 -7.16
C ARG A 49 -0.82 21.57 -6.69
N LEU A 50 0.38 22.08 -6.97
CA LEU A 50 1.63 21.46 -6.53
C LEU A 50 1.71 21.36 -5.01
N VAL A 51 1.49 22.47 -4.30
CA VAL A 51 1.57 22.52 -2.82
C VAL A 51 0.61 21.51 -2.19
N VAL A 52 -0.65 21.48 -2.61
CA VAL A 52 -1.66 20.56 -2.05
C VAL A 52 -1.26 19.10 -2.32
N THR A 53 -0.85 18.77 -3.55
CA THR A 53 -0.45 17.40 -3.89
C THR A 53 0.78 16.93 -3.11
N GLU A 54 1.74 17.81 -2.81
CA GLU A 54 2.88 17.45 -1.96
C GLU A 54 2.46 17.21 -0.51
N GLU A 55 1.65 18.10 0.09
CA GLU A 55 1.17 17.95 1.47
C GLU A 55 0.35 16.65 1.67
N LEU A 56 -0.42 16.23 0.66
CA LEU A 56 -1.18 14.98 0.71
C LEU A 56 -0.30 13.73 0.91
N LYS A 57 1.00 13.78 0.60
CA LYS A 57 1.91 12.64 0.81
C LYS A 57 2.18 12.38 2.30
N ASP A 58 2.10 13.43 3.13
CA ASP A 58 2.34 13.39 4.56
C ASP A 58 1.06 13.18 5.39
N PHE A 59 -0.10 13.19 4.74
CA PHE A 59 -1.38 12.92 5.41
C PHE A 59 -1.40 11.50 6.00
N PRO A 60 -2.15 11.27 7.09
CA PRO A 60 -2.13 10.01 7.85
C PRO A 60 -2.89 8.87 7.16
N TYR A 61 -2.60 8.58 5.88
CA TYR A 61 -3.19 7.45 5.15
C TYR A 61 -2.80 6.10 5.78
N ALA A 62 -1.69 6.05 6.52
CA ALA A 62 -1.24 4.87 7.22
C ALA A 62 -2.25 4.40 8.28
N ASP A 63 -2.92 5.32 8.96
CA ASP A 63 -3.92 4.98 9.98
C ASP A 63 -5.17 4.39 9.34
N VAL A 64 -5.61 4.96 8.22
CA VAL A 64 -6.73 4.41 7.42
C VAL A 64 -6.37 3.02 6.89
N TRP A 65 -5.14 2.83 6.42
CA TRP A 65 -4.65 1.52 5.97
C TRP A 65 -4.62 0.48 7.11
N ASN A 66 -4.18 0.89 8.30
CA ASN A 66 -4.13 0.03 9.47
C ASN A 66 -5.53 -0.43 9.88
N TYR A 67 -6.49 0.50 9.91
CA TYR A 67 -7.89 0.18 10.18
C TYR A 67 -8.52 -0.73 9.11
N PHE A 68 -8.20 -0.50 7.83
CA PHE A 68 -8.61 -1.40 6.75
C PHE A 68 -8.07 -2.82 6.96
N CYS A 69 -6.81 -2.97 7.39
CA CYS A 69 -6.27 -4.30 7.70
C CYS A 69 -7.00 -4.94 8.90
N GLU A 70 -7.23 -4.19 9.97
CA GLU A 70 -7.88 -4.68 11.19
C GLU A 70 -9.31 -5.15 10.92
N THR A 71 -10.11 -4.35 10.21
CA THR A 71 -11.49 -4.70 9.83
C THR A 71 -11.59 -5.93 8.93
N ASN A 72 -10.54 -6.23 8.17
CA ASN A 72 -10.45 -7.44 7.36
C ASN A 72 -9.78 -8.62 8.07
N GLY A 73 -9.42 -8.47 9.36
CA GLY A 73 -8.79 -9.53 10.15
C GLY A 73 -7.40 -9.93 9.65
N VAL A 74 -6.68 -9.04 8.96
CA VAL A 74 -5.33 -9.28 8.45
C VAL A 74 -4.28 -8.48 9.23
N PRO A 75 -3.03 -8.95 9.33
CA PRO A 75 -2.02 -8.29 10.15
C PRO A 75 -1.67 -6.87 9.68
N VAL A 76 -1.51 -5.99 10.66
CA VAL A 76 -1.11 -4.59 10.48
C VAL A 76 0.42 -4.47 10.45
N GLY A 77 0.93 -3.47 9.72
CA GLY A 77 2.36 -3.13 9.74
C GLY A 77 3.26 -4.28 9.29
N LEU A 78 4.25 -4.63 10.11
CA LEU A 78 5.21 -5.71 9.87
C LEU A 78 4.76 -7.07 10.43
N ALA A 79 3.63 -7.15 11.13
CA ALA A 79 3.20 -8.38 11.79
C ALA A 79 2.98 -9.55 10.81
N TRP A 80 2.56 -9.29 9.57
CA TRP A 80 2.42 -10.31 8.52
C TRP A 80 3.75 -11.01 8.19
N TYR A 81 4.89 -10.34 8.41
CA TYR A 81 6.20 -10.94 8.12
C TYR A 81 6.50 -12.11 9.06
N ASN A 82 6.02 -12.06 10.31
CA ASN A 82 6.16 -13.16 11.26
C ASN A 82 5.42 -14.41 10.77
N GLU A 83 4.26 -14.25 10.14
CA GLU A 83 3.51 -15.38 9.55
C GLU A 83 4.26 -15.98 8.36
N VAL A 84 4.84 -15.13 7.50
CA VAL A 84 5.67 -15.62 6.39
C VAL A 84 6.90 -16.37 6.90
N LYS A 85 7.55 -15.87 7.96
CA LYS A 85 8.67 -16.56 8.61
C LYS A 85 8.27 -17.90 9.19
N ALA A 86 7.17 -17.95 9.94
CA ALA A 86 6.66 -19.20 10.49
C ALA A 86 6.35 -20.22 9.38
N TYR A 87 5.74 -19.78 8.29
CA TYR A 87 5.43 -20.65 7.15
C TYR A 87 6.68 -21.11 6.39
N GLU A 88 7.69 -20.24 6.27
CA GLU A 88 8.99 -20.57 5.69
C GLU A 88 9.67 -21.70 6.46
N GLU A 89 9.73 -21.60 7.79
CA GLU A 89 10.34 -22.61 8.67
C GLU A 89 9.54 -23.91 8.72
N GLN A 90 8.21 -23.83 8.80
CA GLN A 90 7.37 -25.01 9.04
C GLN A 90 7.08 -25.80 7.76
N VAL A 91 7.06 -25.13 6.61
CA VAL A 91 6.59 -25.72 5.35
C VAL A 91 7.62 -25.57 4.23
N LEU A 92 8.07 -24.35 3.92
CA LEU A 92 8.93 -24.14 2.74
C LEU A 92 10.30 -24.80 2.87
N SER A 93 10.90 -24.73 4.06
CA SER A 93 12.21 -25.34 4.38
C SER A 93 12.25 -26.86 4.21
N LYS A 94 11.08 -27.51 4.26
CA LYS A 94 10.91 -28.96 4.16
C LYS A 94 10.62 -29.42 2.73
N ARG A 95 10.52 -28.49 1.78
CA ARG A 95 10.35 -28.80 0.36
C ARG A 95 11.76 -29.00 -0.21
N ASN A 96 12.01 -30.23 -0.67
CA ASN A 96 13.26 -30.73 -1.25
C ASN A 96 14.18 -29.68 -1.89
#